data_AF-A0A354DJP0-F1
#
_entry.id   AF-A0A354DJP0-F1
#
_cell.length_a   1.000
_cell.length_b   1.000
_cell.length_c   1.000
_cell.angle_alpha   90.00
_cell.angle_beta   90.00
_cell.angle_gamma   90.00
#
_symmetry.space_group_name_H-M   'P 1'
#
loop_
_entity.id
_entity.type
_entity.pdbx_description
1 polymer ?
#
loop_
_entity_poly.entity_id
_entity_poly.type
_entity_poly.pdbx_seq_one_letter_code
_entity_poly.pdbx_strand_id
1 'polypeptide(L)'
;KYGGGEGDFLYSVIHAEELAGQGVRGVFAWLHSDIVAPYLATFGNEEQKTKWLTGCVSGETILAVAMTEEGAGSDLASMRTRAVKDGDSYIINGSKTFISNGILADLVIVAAKTDPAAGAKGISLFVVERDTPGFVRGNKIEKVGLHAQDTAELFFEDCRVPAGNLLGEEGMGFAYLMQKLQQERLMVSIVAQASAERALNG
;
A
#
# COMPACT_ATOMS: atom_id res chain seq x y z
N LYS A 1 -3.00 -16.01 15.20
CA LYS A 1 -2.44 -16.91 14.15
C LYS A 1 -1.12 -16.40 13.56
N TYR A 2 -1.03 -15.12 13.18
CA TYR A 2 0.18 -14.55 12.55
C TYR A 2 1.00 -13.63 13.48
N GLY A 3 0.86 -13.78 14.80
CA GLY A 3 1.62 -13.02 15.81
C GLY A 3 1.08 -11.64 16.22
N GLY A 4 -0.08 -11.21 15.70
CA GLY A 4 -0.63 -9.87 15.99
C GLY A 4 -1.05 -9.67 17.46
N GLY A 5 -1.00 -8.42 17.94
CA GLY A 5 -1.20 -8.04 19.36
C GLY A 5 -2.63 -8.00 19.89
N GLU A 6 -3.58 -8.69 19.23
CA GLU A 6 -5.00 -8.85 19.66
C GLU A 6 -5.78 -7.54 19.98
N GLY A 7 -5.31 -6.38 19.51
CA GLY A 7 -5.98 -5.09 19.65
C GLY A 7 -7.14 -4.90 18.67
N ASP A 8 -8.11 -4.06 19.05
CA ASP A 8 -9.17 -3.59 18.16
C ASP A 8 -8.79 -2.26 17.48
N PHE A 9 -9.71 -1.68 16.71
CA PHE A 9 -9.43 -0.42 16.03
C PHE A 9 -9.20 0.75 17.00
N LEU A 10 -9.76 0.71 18.22
CA LEU A 10 -9.53 1.77 19.21
C LEU A 10 -8.06 1.81 19.65
N TYR A 11 -7.41 0.65 19.72
CA TYR A 11 -5.97 0.60 19.94
C TYR A 11 -5.18 1.36 18.86
N SER A 12 -5.56 1.17 17.58
CA SER A 12 -4.96 1.89 16.46
C SER A 12 -5.19 3.40 16.55
N VAL A 13 -6.39 3.83 16.98
CA VAL A 13 -6.70 5.26 17.21
C VAL A 13 -5.75 5.84 18.25
N ILE A 14 -5.69 5.23 19.45
CA ILE A 14 -4.82 5.69 20.55
C ILE A 14 -3.37 5.78 20.07
N HIS A 15 -2.87 4.74 19.41
CA HIS A 15 -1.51 4.71 18.91
C HIS A 15 -1.22 5.83 17.89
N ALA A 16 -2.14 6.08 16.97
CA ALA A 16 -2.00 7.13 15.98
C ALA A 16 -2.06 8.54 16.59
N GLU A 17 -2.96 8.76 17.55
CA GLU A 17 -3.11 10.03 18.28
C GLU A 17 -1.86 10.34 19.12
N GLU A 18 -1.32 9.36 19.85
CA GLU A 18 -0.11 9.55 20.67
C GLU A 18 1.11 9.89 19.80
N LEU A 19 1.32 9.20 18.69
CA LEU A 19 2.41 9.52 17.76
C LEU A 19 2.26 10.92 17.16
N ALA A 20 1.05 11.28 16.74
CA ALA A 20 0.76 12.60 16.19
C ALA A 20 0.93 13.71 17.25
N GLY A 21 0.44 13.46 18.46
CA GLY A 21 0.51 14.33 19.63
C GLY A 21 1.94 14.61 20.07
N GLN A 22 2.88 13.69 19.83
CA GLN A 22 4.32 13.89 20.06
C GLN A 22 5.06 14.45 18.83
N GLY A 23 4.40 14.61 17.69
CA GLY A 23 5.02 15.06 16.44
C GLY A 23 5.91 14.00 15.77
N VAL A 24 5.77 12.72 16.12
CA VAL A 24 6.53 11.60 15.55
C VAL A 24 5.92 11.21 14.21
N ARG A 25 6.44 11.78 13.12
CA ARG A 25 5.88 11.59 11.76
C ARG A 25 6.70 10.70 10.83
N GLY A 26 7.84 10.17 11.28
CA GLY A 26 8.75 9.35 10.45
C GLY A 26 8.39 7.88 10.39
N VAL A 27 7.92 7.29 11.49
CA VAL A 27 7.65 5.83 11.59
C VAL A 27 6.46 5.43 10.71
N PHE A 28 5.46 6.31 10.58
CA PHE A 28 4.27 6.11 9.74
C PHE A 28 3.58 4.74 9.93
N ALA A 29 3.63 4.22 11.17
CA ALA A 29 3.18 2.88 11.52
C ALA A 29 1.70 2.62 11.20
N TRP A 30 0.85 3.64 11.29
CA TRP A 30 -0.57 3.53 10.97
C TRP A 30 -0.82 3.30 9.47
N LEU A 31 0.03 3.80 8.57
CA LEU A 31 -0.04 3.45 7.15
C LEU A 31 0.23 1.96 6.98
N HIS A 32 1.31 1.49 7.60
CA HIS A 32 1.70 0.09 7.54
C HIS A 32 0.58 -0.84 8.06
N SER A 33 0.18 -0.62 9.31
CA SER A 33 -0.63 -1.57 10.07
C SER A 33 -2.14 -1.41 9.86
N ASP A 34 -2.62 -0.18 9.65
CA ASP A 34 -4.05 0.13 9.60
C ASP A 34 -4.55 0.43 8.19
N ILE A 35 -3.65 0.63 7.22
CA ILE A 35 -4.01 0.86 5.82
C ILE A 35 -3.58 -0.31 4.94
N VAL A 36 -2.30 -0.69 4.95
CA VAL A 36 -1.78 -1.67 3.99
C VAL A 36 -1.95 -3.11 4.46
N ALA A 37 -1.56 -3.45 5.69
CA ALA A 37 -1.71 -4.81 6.24
C ALA A 37 -3.16 -5.37 6.14
N PRO A 38 -4.24 -4.57 6.31
CA PRO A 38 -5.61 -5.04 6.15
C PRO A 38 -5.96 -5.56 4.75
N TYR A 39 -5.25 -5.16 3.69
CA TYR A 39 -5.44 -5.75 2.36
C TYR A 39 -5.00 -7.22 2.37
N LEU A 40 -3.79 -7.50 2.87
CA LEU A 40 -3.27 -8.87 3.00
C LEU A 40 -4.13 -9.71 3.95
N ALA A 41 -4.51 -9.14 5.09
CA ALA A 41 -5.33 -9.84 6.08
C ALA A 41 -6.73 -10.19 5.56
N THR A 42 -7.34 -9.33 4.73
CA THR A 42 -8.71 -9.56 4.22
C THR A 42 -8.72 -10.37 2.94
N PHE A 43 -7.89 -10.01 1.97
CA PHE A 43 -7.94 -10.56 0.61
C PHE A 43 -6.87 -11.61 0.33
N GLY A 44 -5.89 -11.75 1.22
CA GLY A 44 -4.87 -12.78 1.10
C GLY A 44 -5.43 -14.18 1.33
N ASN A 45 -4.98 -15.14 0.55
CA ASN A 45 -5.19 -16.55 0.86
C ASN A 45 -4.29 -17.00 2.02
N GLU A 46 -4.44 -18.24 2.47
CA GLU A 46 -3.69 -18.74 3.64
C GLU A 46 -2.18 -18.83 3.40
N GLU A 47 -1.74 -19.16 2.18
CA GLU A 47 -0.30 -19.19 1.87
C GLU A 47 0.29 -17.78 1.92
N GLN A 48 -0.36 -16.80 1.29
CA GLN A 48 0.02 -15.39 1.27
C GLN A 48 0.09 -14.79 2.69
N LYS A 49 -0.95 -15.05 3.49
CA LYS A 49 -1.01 -14.59 4.88
C LYS A 49 0.13 -15.18 5.70
N THR A 50 0.37 -16.48 5.59
CA THR A 50 1.45 -17.17 6.31
C THR A 50 2.82 -16.65 5.87
N LYS A 51 3.01 -16.43 4.57
CA LYS A 51 4.25 -15.95 3.98
C LYS A 51 4.59 -14.54 4.44
N TRP A 52 3.64 -13.61 4.39
CA TRP A 52 3.95 -12.19 4.53
C TRP A 52 3.53 -11.56 5.86
N LEU A 53 2.39 -11.96 6.45
CA LEU A 53 1.88 -11.25 7.64
C LEU A 53 2.81 -11.39 8.84
N THR A 54 3.53 -12.51 8.98
CA THR A 54 4.46 -12.70 10.10
C THR A 54 5.56 -11.63 10.11
N GLY A 55 6.17 -11.35 8.95
CA GLY A 55 7.19 -10.30 8.82
C GLY A 55 6.61 -8.88 8.92
N CYS A 56 5.36 -8.69 8.48
CA CYS A 56 4.66 -7.41 8.67
C CYS A 56 4.42 -7.14 10.16
N VAL A 57 4.02 -8.17 10.91
CA VAL A 57 3.72 -8.05 12.35
C VAL A 57 4.98 -7.85 13.18
N SER A 58 6.10 -8.50 12.83
CA SER A 58 7.38 -8.27 13.51
C SER A 58 7.97 -6.88 13.21
N GLY A 59 7.51 -6.22 12.14
CA GLY A 59 8.05 -4.96 11.63
C GLY A 59 9.30 -5.13 10.75
N GLU A 60 9.71 -6.36 10.45
CA GLU A 60 10.83 -6.68 9.56
C GLU A 60 10.47 -6.50 8.08
N THR A 61 9.18 -6.52 7.74
CA THR A 61 8.67 -6.31 6.39
C THR A 61 7.83 -5.04 6.36
N ILE A 62 8.34 -3.99 5.72
CA ILE A 62 7.63 -2.73 5.57
C ILE A 62 6.70 -2.79 4.35
N LEU A 63 5.46 -2.38 4.56
CA LEU A 63 4.39 -2.37 3.56
C LEU A 63 4.21 -1.01 2.88
N ALA A 64 3.86 -1.05 1.60
CA ALA A 64 3.32 0.08 0.84
C ALA A 64 2.14 -0.36 -0.05
N VAL A 65 1.31 0.60 -0.45
CA VAL A 65 0.26 0.41 -1.47
C VAL A 65 0.49 1.39 -2.61
N ALA A 66 0.49 0.90 -3.84
CA ALA A 66 0.83 1.64 -5.03
C ALA A 66 -0.32 1.66 -6.03
N MET A 67 -1.12 2.73 -5.97
CA MET A 67 -2.30 2.91 -6.82
C MET A 67 -2.16 4.09 -7.78
N THR A 68 -1.68 5.24 -7.28
CA THR A 68 -1.61 6.52 -8.00
C THR A 68 -0.59 6.52 -9.13
N GLU A 69 -0.94 7.13 -10.25
CA GLU A 69 -0.06 7.38 -11.40
C GLU A 69 -0.07 8.84 -11.80
N GLU A 70 0.92 9.25 -12.59
CA GLU A 70 0.85 10.52 -13.30
C GLU A 70 -0.37 10.51 -14.24
N GLY A 71 -1.30 11.44 -13.99
CA GLY A 71 -2.57 11.56 -14.69
C GLY A 71 -3.72 10.72 -14.12
N ALA A 72 -3.47 9.84 -13.14
CA ALA A 72 -4.50 9.01 -12.50
C ALA A 72 -4.35 8.98 -10.96
N GLY A 73 -4.88 10.02 -10.32
CA GLY A 73 -4.99 10.13 -8.85
C GLY A 73 -6.43 10.02 -8.39
N SER A 74 -7.24 11.05 -8.63
CA SER A 74 -8.68 11.03 -8.30
C SER A 74 -9.47 10.07 -9.19
N ASP A 75 -9.11 9.98 -10.46
CA ASP A 75 -9.65 8.98 -11.39
C ASP A 75 -8.74 7.75 -11.46
N LEU A 76 -8.77 6.93 -10.41
CA LEU A 76 -7.98 5.69 -10.34
C LEU A 76 -8.31 4.72 -11.48
N ALA A 77 -9.53 4.75 -12.02
CA ALA A 77 -9.94 3.81 -13.08
C ALA A 77 -9.22 4.06 -14.42
N SER A 78 -8.66 5.25 -14.60
CA SER A 78 -7.88 5.66 -15.78
C SER A 78 -6.41 5.22 -15.76
N MET A 79 -5.96 4.54 -14.70
CA MET A 79 -4.57 4.07 -14.58
C MET A 79 -4.13 3.22 -15.77
N ARG A 80 -2.84 3.30 -16.11
CA ARG A 80 -2.22 2.71 -17.30
C ARG A 80 -1.28 1.55 -16.99
N THR A 81 -0.80 1.42 -15.75
CA THR A 81 0.01 0.25 -15.35
C THR A 81 -0.78 -1.01 -15.65
N ARG A 82 -0.15 -1.95 -16.37
CA ARG A 82 -0.78 -3.18 -16.84
C ARG A 82 -0.07 -4.40 -16.26
N ALA A 83 -0.81 -5.46 -16.06
CA ALA A 83 -0.29 -6.77 -15.69
C ALA A 83 -0.83 -7.80 -16.69
N VAL A 84 0.06 -8.40 -17.49
CA VAL A 84 -0.33 -9.38 -18.51
C VAL A 84 0.07 -10.77 -18.03
N LYS A 85 -0.86 -11.72 -18.05
CA LYS A 85 -0.59 -13.10 -17.67
C LYS A 85 0.34 -13.76 -18.68
N ASP A 86 1.40 -14.40 -18.19
CA ASP A 86 2.41 -15.12 -18.96
C ASP A 86 2.72 -16.43 -18.21
N GLY A 87 2.02 -17.51 -18.59
CA GLY A 87 2.14 -18.81 -17.94
C GLY A 87 1.72 -18.80 -16.47
N ASP A 88 2.68 -19.09 -15.59
CA ASP A 88 2.54 -19.12 -14.12
C ASP A 88 2.85 -17.77 -13.46
N SER A 89 3.00 -16.72 -14.25
CA SER A 89 3.41 -15.38 -13.80
C SER A 89 2.57 -14.28 -14.47
N TYR A 90 2.69 -13.06 -13.95
CA TYR A 90 2.24 -11.82 -14.57
C TYR A 90 3.44 -10.93 -14.86
N ILE A 91 3.43 -10.27 -16.01
CA ILE A 91 4.41 -9.24 -16.38
C ILE A 91 3.77 -7.88 -16.15
N ILE A 92 4.28 -7.14 -15.17
CA ILE A 92 3.82 -5.81 -14.81
C ILE A 92 4.68 -4.76 -15.52
N ASN A 93 4.01 -3.81 -16.17
CA ASN A 93 4.64 -2.69 -16.85
C ASN A 93 3.91 -1.38 -16.55
N GLY A 94 4.64 -0.36 -16.10
CA GLY A 94 4.10 0.95 -15.78
C GLY A 94 4.89 1.69 -14.71
N SER A 95 4.28 2.72 -14.14
CA SER A 95 4.86 3.48 -13.04
C SER A 95 3.80 3.93 -12.06
N LYS A 96 4.23 4.18 -10.82
CA LYS A 96 3.41 4.71 -9.74
C LYS A 96 4.13 5.90 -9.12
N THR A 97 3.38 6.85 -8.60
CA THR A 97 3.94 8.07 -7.99
C THR A 97 3.22 8.40 -6.69
N PHE A 98 3.88 9.20 -5.85
CA PHE A 98 3.42 9.52 -4.49
C PHE A 98 3.25 8.30 -3.58
N ILE A 99 4.11 7.29 -3.71
CA ILE A 99 4.00 6.08 -2.91
C ILE A 99 4.70 6.27 -1.57
N SER A 100 3.91 6.41 -0.51
CA SER A 100 4.39 6.41 0.87
C SER A 100 5.02 5.07 1.21
N ASN A 101 6.16 5.10 1.91
CA ASN A 101 7.07 3.98 2.12
C ASN A 101 7.69 3.43 0.82
N GLY A 102 7.68 4.18 -0.29
CA GLY A 102 8.14 3.67 -1.58
C GLY A 102 9.64 3.29 -1.62
N ILE A 103 10.48 3.93 -0.81
CA ILE A 103 11.90 3.57 -0.67
C ILE A 103 12.06 2.39 0.30
N LEU A 104 11.40 2.49 1.46
CA LEU A 104 11.59 1.58 2.58
C LEU A 104 10.74 0.31 2.54
N ALA A 105 9.71 0.22 1.70
CA ALA A 105 8.85 -0.96 1.65
C ALA A 105 9.57 -2.18 1.08
N ASP A 106 9.41 -3.31 1.75
CA ASP A 106 9.86 -4.64 1.34
C ASP A 106 8.80 -5.35 0.50
N LEU A 107 7.53 -4.97 0.68
CA LEU A 107 6.38 -5.57 0.03
C LEU A 107 5.38 -4.48 -0.38
N VAL A 108 5.04 -4.44 -1.67
CA VAL A 108 4.18 -3.40 -2.23
C VAL A 108 2.94 -4.01 -2.85
N ILE A 109 1.76 -3.55 -2.43
CA ILE A 109 0.49 -3.92 -3.07
C ILE A 109 0.27 -2.98 -4.26
N VAL A 110 0.47 -3.49 -5.47
CA VAL A 110 0.41 -2.72 -6.72
C VAL A 110 -0.94 -2.93 -7.40
N ALA A 111 -1.63 -1.82 -7.72
CA ALA A 111 -2.82 -1.86 -8.56
C ALA A 111 -2.42 -1.79 -10.04
N ALA A 112 -2.88 -2.74 -10.85
CA ALA A 112 -2.59 -2.80 -12.28
C ALA A 112 -3.79 -3.31 -13.07
N LYS A 113 -3.93 -2.87 -14.33
CA LYS A 113 -4.95 -3.38 -15.24
C LYS A 113 -4.57 -4.75 -15.80
N THR A 114 -5.38 -5.76 -15.52
CA THR A 114 -5.35 -7.06 -16.20
C THR A 114 -6.27 -7.08 -17.43
N ASP A 115 -7.34 -6.29 -17.42
CA ASP A 115 -8.19 -6.05 -18.59
C ASP A 115 -8.37 -4.53 -18.85
N PRO A 116 -7.62 -3.94 -19.81
CA PRO A 116 -7.75 -2.53 -20.16
C PRO A 116 -9.15 -2.11 -20.62
N ALA A 117 -9.92 -3.01 -21.25
CA ALA A 117 -11.23 -2.72 -21.82
C ALA A 117 -12.35 -2.71 -20.76
N ALA A 118 -12.17 -3.41 -19.63
CA ALA A 118 -13.16 -3.49 -18.56
C ALA A 118 -13.19 -2.27 -17.61
N GLY A 119 -12.44 -1.20 -17.91
CA GLY A 119 -12.44 0.02 -17.10
C GLY A 119 -11.95 -0.26 -15.67
N ALA A 120 -12.78 0.07 -14.68
CA ALA A 120 -12.49 -0.19 -13.26
C ALA A 120 -12.53 -1.69 -12.89
N LYS A 121 -13.36 -2.48 -13.59
CA LYS A 121 -13.49 -3.94 -13.36
C LYS A 121 -12.32 -4.75 -13.93
N GLY A 122 -11.41 -4.09 -14.65
CA GLY A 122 -10.20 -4.69 -15.17
C GLY A 122 -8.98 -4.49 -14.29
N ILE A 123 -9.15 -3.94 -13.07
CA ILE A 123 -8.05 -3.65 -12.15
C ILE A 123 -7.91 -4.79 -11.16
N SER A 124 -6.67 -5.26 -10.98
CA SER A 124 -6.29 -6.31 -10.03
C SER A 124 -5.22 -5.78 -9.08
N LEU A 125 -5.04 -6.45 -7.93
CA LEU A 125 -3.99 -6.15 -6.97
C LEU A 125 -2.92 -7.23 -7.00
N PHE A 126 -1.66 -6.84 -6.99
CA PHE A 126 -0.52 -7.75 -6.97
C PHE A 126 0.39 -7.41 -5.79
N VAL A 127 0.92 -8.42 -5.13
CA VAL A 127 1.92 -8.25 -4.08
C VAL A 127 3.31 -8.37 -4.71
N VAL A 128 4.07 -7.28 -4.75
CA VAL A 128 5.39 -7.24 -5.38
C VAL A 128 6.47 -7.11 -4.30
N GLU A 129 7.39 -8.06 -4.29
CA GLU A 129 8.51 -8.10 -3.33
C GLU A 129 9.65 -7.18 -3.79
N ARG A 130 10.39 -6.62 -2.83
CA ARG A 130 11.41 -5.58 -3.07
C ARG A 130 12.38 -5.87 -4.19
N ASP A 131 12.85 -7.11 -4.28
CA ASP A 131 13.91 -7.55 -5.20
C ASP A 131 13.38 -8.23 -6.46
N THR A 132 12.07 -8.09 -6.74
CA THR A 132 11.47 -8.63 -7.97
C THR A 132 12.19 -8.01 -9.18
N PRO A 133 12.79 -8.82 -10.09
CA PRO A 133 13.44 -8.29 -11.28
C PRO A 133 12.47 -7.43 -12.11
N GLY A 134 12.93 -6.26 -12.55
CA GLY A 134 12.09 -5.28 -13.26
C GLY A 134 11.31 -4.34 -12.34
N PHE A 135 11.32 -4.52 -11.02
CA PHE A 135 10.80 -3.53 -10.07
C PHE A 135 11.91 -2.58 -9.62
N VAL A 136 11.80 -1.31 -10.01
CA VAL A 136 12.81 -0.28 -9.75
C VAL A 136 12.19 0.86 -8.92
N ARG A 137 12.94 1.36 -7.94
CA ARG A 137 12.54 2.52 -7.14
C ARG A 137 13.17 3.78 -7.70
N GLY A 138 12.38 4.83 -7.83
CA GLY A 138 12.86 6.17 -8.12
C GLY A 138 13.50 6.83 -6.90
N ASN A 139 13.79 8.12 -7.04
CA ASN A 139 14.31 8.92 -5.93
C ASN A 139 13.20 9.25 -4.93
N LYS A 140 13.61 9.52 -3.68
CA LYS A 140 12.71 10.11 -2.68
C LYS A 140 12.25 11.48 -3.18
N ILE A 141 10.95 11.70 -3.15
CA ILE A 141 10.30 12.96 -3.52
C ILE A 141 10.52 13.97 -2.38
N GLU A 142 11.06 15.14 -2.73
CA GLU A 142 11.15 16.29 -1.83
C GLU A 142 9.76 16.90 -1.61
N LYS A 143 9.38 17.10 -0.35
CA LYS A 143 8.03 17.49 0.06
C LYS A 143 8.06 18.72 0.95
N VAL A 144 6.98 19.51 0.90
CA VAL A 144 6.80 20.69 1.78
C VAL A 144 6.73 20.32 3.27
N GLY A 145 6.34 19.08 3.59
CA GLY A 145 6.29 18.55 4.95
C GLY A 145 6.45 17.03 4.97
N LEU A 146 6.27 16.40 6.14
CA LEU A 146 6.50 14.96 6.34
C LEU A 146 7.89 14.51 5.85
N HIS A 147 8.93 15.31 6.14
CA HIS A 147 10.29 15.09 5.62
C HIS A 147 10.90 13.74 6.04
N ALA A 148 10.55 13.24 7.23
CA ALA A 148 11.03 11.95 7.73
C ALA A 148 10.38 10.74 7.02
N GLN A 149 9.16 10.90 6.51
CA GLN A 149 8.42 9.86 5.81
C GLN A 149 8.92 9.79 4.35
N ASP A 150 9.23 8.61 3.81
CA ASP A 150 9.70 8.48 2.44
C ASP A 150 8.56 8.34 1.44
N THR A 151 8.56 9.16 0.41
CA THR A 151 7.60 9.04 -0.70
C THR A 151 8.40 8.90 -1.98
N ALA A 152 8.05 7.96 -2.85
CA ALA A 152 8.83 7.69 -4.05
C ALA A 152 7.95 7.44 -5.27
N GLU A 153 8.60 7.52 -6.42
CA GLU A 153 8.13 6.91 -7.65
C GLU A 153 8.57 5.45 -7.71
N LEU A 154 7.73 4.61 -8.29
CA LEU A 154 7.98 3.19 -8.49
C LEU A 154 7.83 2.87 -9.98
N PHE A 155 8.75 2.10 -10.53
CA PHE A 155 8.78 1.73 -11.94
C PHE A 155 8.77 0.22 -12.10
N PHE A 156 8.01 -0.25 -13.09
CA PHE A 156 7.87 -1.67 -13.40
C PHE A 156 8.19 -1.84 -14.89
N GLU A 157 9.32 -2.49 -15.17
CA GLU A 157 9.83 -2.76 -16.52
C GLU A 157 9.96 -4.26 -16.70
N ASP A 158 9.01 -4.86 -17.41
CA ASP A 158 8.89 -6.32 -17.54
C ASP A 158 9.00 -7.05 -16.20
N CYS A 159 8.41 -6.44 -15.16
CA CYS A 159 8.46 -6.94 -13.79
C CYS A 159 7.68 -8.25 -13.68
N ARG A 160 8.39 -9.37 -13.57
CA ARG A 160 7.78 -10.71 -13.55
C ARG A 160 7.42 -11.13 -12.12
N VAL A 161 6.13 -11.23 -11.88
CA VAL A 161 5.53 -11.54 -10.57
C VAL A 161 4.82 -12.90 -10.63
N PRO A 162 5.04 -13.84 -9.71
CA PRO A 162 4.33 -15.12 -9.73
C PRO A 162 2.81 -14.95 -9.71
N ALA A 163 2.05 -15.84 -10.37
CA ALA A 163 0.59 -15.78 -10.37
C ALA A 163 -0.01 -15.92 -8.96
N GLY A 164 0.68 -16.62 -8.06
CA GLY A 164 0.32 -16.72 -6.65
C GLY A 164 0.44 -15.41 -5.86
N ASN A 165 0.99 -14.35 -6.46
CA ASN A 165 1.05 -13.02 -5.84
C ASN A 165 -0.14 -12.12 -6.23
N LEU A 166 -1.07 -12.60 -7.06
CA LEU A 166 -2.38 -11.95 -7.24
C LEU A 166 -3.11 -11.94 -5.89
N LEU A 167 -3.50 -10.76 -5.42
CA LEU A 167 -4.17 -10.58 -4.13
C LEU A 167 -5.70 -10.58 -4.32
N GLY A 168 -6.35 -11.62 -3.82
CA GLY A 168 -7.77 -11.87 -4.06
C GLY A 168 -8.04 -12.32 -5.49
N GLU A 169 -9.15 -11.86 -6.06
CA GLU A 169 -9.59 -12.26 -7.40
C GLU A 169 -9.17 -11.25 -8.48
N GLU A 170 -8.89 -11.76 -9.68
CA GLU A 170 -8.58 -10.94 -10.85
C GLU A 170 -9.79 -10.04 -11.21
N GLY A 171 -9.54 -8.76 -11.49
CA GLY A 171 -10.56 -7.75 -11.80
C GLY A 171 -11.28 -7.16 -10.57
N MET A 172 -11.05 -7.70 -9.37
CA MET A 172 -11.68 -7.22 -8.13
C MET A 172 -10.87 -6.13 -7.41
N GLY A 173 -9.69 -5.77 -7.92
CA GLY A 173 -8.77 -4.86 -7.27
C GLY A 173 -9.35 -3.46 -7.02
N PHE A 174 -10.14 -2.91 -7.95
CA PHE A 174 -10.80 -1.63 -7.71
C PHE A 174 -11.81 -1.69 -6.56
N ALA A 175 -12.58 -2.78 -6.46
CA ALA A 175 -13.54 -2.97 -5.37
C ALA A 175 -12.82 -3.08 -4.02
N TYR A 176 -11.71 -3.82 -3.97
CA TYR A 176 -10.87 -3.95 -2.77
C TYR A 176 -10.27 -2.61 -2.33
N LEU A 177 -9.77 -1.80 -3.27
CA LEU A 177 -9.29 -0.44 -2.99
C LEU A 177 -10.41 0.42 -2.40
N MET A 178 -11.60 0.43 -3.02
CA MET A 178 -12.73 1.23 -2.52
C MET A 178 -13.17 0.81 -1.11
N GLN A 179 -13.11 -0.49 -0.80
CA GLN A 179 -13.42 -1.02 0.53
C GLN A 179 -12.43 -0.53 1.58
N LYS A 180 -11.13 -0.45 1.25
CA LYS A 180 -10.07 -0.11 2.21
C LYS A 180 -9.77 1.38 2.32
N LEU A 181 -10.02 2.17 1.26
CA LEU A 181 -9.90 3.62 1.28
C LEU A 181 -10.79 4.29 2.35
N GLN A 182 -11.89 3.66 2.76
CA GLN A 182 -12.75 4.18 3.82
C GLN A 182 -12.01 4.26 5.17
N GLN A 183 -11.34 3.18 5.56
CA GLN A 183 -10.55 3.13 6.79
C GLN A 183 -9.31 4.03 6.71
N GLU A 184 -8.66 4.08 5.54
CA GLU A 184 -7.55 5.00 5.29
C GLU A 184 -7.95 6.46 5.54
N ARG A 185 -9.09 6.90 5.00
CA ARG A 185 -9.60 8.26 5.21
C ARG A 185 -9.88 8.56 6.69
N LEU A 186 -10.38 7.57 7.42
CA LEU A 186 -10.62 7.70 8.86
C LEU A 186 -9.30 7.87 9.61
N MET A 187 -8.29 7.06 9.33
CA MET A 187 -6.96 7.18 9.95
C MET A 187 -6.30 8.53 9.67
N VAL A 188 -6.36 9.00 8.42
CA VAL A 188 -5.83 10.33 8.06
C VAL A 188 -6.54 11.43 8.86
N SER A 189 -7.86 11.32 9.05
CA SER A 189 -8.64 12.30 9.82
C SER A 189 -8.25 12.33 11.30
N ILE A 190 -8.05 11.16 11.91
CA ILE A 190 -7.60 11.02 13.31
C ILE A 190 -6.23 11.68 13.49
N VAL A 191 -5.25 11.34 12.66
CA VAL A 191 -3.89 11.89 12.72
C VAL A 191 -3.88 13.41 12.48
N ALA A 192 -4.72 13.89 11.57
CA ALA A 192 -4.85 15.31 11.27
C ALA A 192 -5.45 16.09 12.45
N GLN A 193 -6.48 15.54 13.11
CA GLN A 193 -7.05 16.15 14.29
C GLN A 193 -5.98 16.21 15.40
N ALA A 194 -5.38 15.10 15.80
CA ALA A 194 -4.43 15.08 16.90
C ALA A 194 -3.23 16.01 16.65
N SER A 195 -2.83 16.15 15.38
CA SER A 195 -1.84 17.13 14.95
C SER A 195 -2.28 18.59 15.16
N ALA A 196 -3.56 18.89 14.93
CA ALA A 196 -4.14 20.20 15.19
C ALA A 196 -4.21 20.51 16.69
N GLU A 197 -4.58 19.53 17.53
CA GLU A 197 -4.57 19.68 18.99
C GLU A 197 -3.17 19.94 19.51
N ARG A 198 -2.16 19.21 19.01
CA ARG A 198 -0.76 19.49 19.32
C ARG A 198 -0.38 20.93 18.96
N ALA A 199 -0.81 21.42 17.80
CA ALA A 199 -0.48 22.78 17.36
C ALA A 199 -1.18 23.86 18.20
N LEU A 200 -2.33 23.55 18.81
CA LEU A 200 -3.03 24.45 19.72
C LEU A 200 -2.43 24.45 21.13
N ASN A 201 -1.99 23.28 21.61
CA ASN A 201 -1.61 23.05 23.00
C ASN A 201 -0.08 23.04 23.25
N GLY A 202 0.73 22.97 22.19
CA GLY A 202 2.20 22.97 22.24
C GLY A 202 2.80 24.32 21.94
#